data_AF-A0A7J8T8G1-F1
#
_entry.id   AF-A0A7J8T8G1-F1
#
_cell.length_a   1.000
_cell.length_b   1.000
_cell.length_c   1.000
_cell.angle_alpha   90.00
_cell.angle_beta   90.00
_cell.angle_gamma   90.00
#
_symmetry.space_group_name_H-M   'P 1'
#
loop_
_entity.id
_entity.type
_entity.pdbx_description
1 polymer ?
#
loop_
_entity_poly.entity_id
_entity_poly.type
_entity_poly.pdbx_seq_one_letter_code
_entity_poly.pdbx_strand_id
1 'polypeptide(L)'
;MYHLRLQPDEYLHEYYHIHTYKKAYSFPIQPINGLHDWEKSGIQQYYLVLKGRYGRPKKNRRMAKDKPKKLKPGHLNRKGLLMTCT
;
A
#
# COMPACT_ATOMS: atom_id res chain seq x y z
N MET A 1 11.52 -18.46 34.93
CA MET A 1 10.27 -17.75 35.28
C MET A 1 9.08 -18.70 35.38
N TYR A 2 8.69 -19.47 34.35
CA TYR A 2 7.55 -20.43 34.46
C TYR A 2 7.74 -21.60 35.45
N HIS A 3 8.99 -21.95 35.76
CA HIS A 3 9.36 -23.05 36.68
C HIS A 3 9.30 -22.66 38.16
N LEU A 4 9.10 -21.37 38.48
CA LEU A 4 9.09 -20.86 39.86
C LEU A 4 7.67 -20.65 40.42
N ARG A 5 6.61 -21.02 39.67
CA ARG A 5 5.19 -20.78 40.01
C ARG A 5 4.84 -19.31 40.29
N LEU A 6 5.72 -18.37 39.95
CA LEU A 6 5.47 -16.94 40.06
C LEU A 6 4.48 -16.53 38.97
N GLN A 7 3.45 -15.78 39.35
CA GLN A 7 2.49 -15.22 38.40
C GLN A 7 3.16 -14.06 37.67
N PRO A 8 3.38 -14.15 36.34
CA PRO A 8 4.05 -13.09 35.59
C PRO A 8 3.27 -11.77 35.64
N ASP A 9 1.95 -11.84 35.83
CA ASP A 9 1.07 -10.68 35.96
C ASP A 9 1.43 -9.81 37.18
N GLU A 10 2.01 -10.34 38.26
CA GLU A 10 2.39 -9.54 39.44
C GLU A 10 3.58 -8.61 39.19
N TYR A 11 4.37 -8.85 38.14
CA TYR A 11 5.54 -8.05 37.76
C TYR A 11 5.24 -7.06 36.64
N LEU A 12 4.04 -7.11 36.07
CA LEU A 12 3.59 -6.20 35.04
C LEU A 12 3.13 -4.90 35.67
N HIS A 13 3.44 -3.78 35.01
CA HIS A 13 2.87 -2.49 35.40
C HIS A 13 1.36 -2.50 35.12
N GLU A 14 0.57 -1.80 35.95
CA GLU A 14 -0.90 -1.76 35.91
C GLU A 14 -1.50 -1.57 34.51
N TYR A 15 -0.91 -0.68 33.70
CA TYR A 15 -1.29 -0.42 32.31
C TYR A 15 -1.18 -1.60 31.34
N TYR A 16 -0.31 -2.59 31.62
CA TYR A 16 -0.13 -3.75 30.77
C TYR A 16 -1.02 -4.95 31.16
N HIS A 17 -1.85 -4.82 32.20
CA HIS A 17 -2.81 -5.87 32.52
C HIS A 17 -3.93 -5.95 31.47
N ILE A 18 -4.38 -7.16 31.19
CA ILE A 18 -5.50 -7.44 30.28
C ILE A 18 -6.75 -6.66 30.68
N HIS A 19 -7.01 -6.53 31.98
CA HIS A 19 -8.13 -5.75 32.50
C HIS A 19 -8.06 -4.29 32.02
N THR A 20 -6.91 -3.65 32.18
CA THR A 20 -6.68 -2.26 31.78
C THR A 20 -6.79 -2.08 30.27
N TYR A 21 -6.22 -3.00 29.49
CA TYR A 21 -6.36 -3.01 28.04
C TYR A 21 -7.83 -3.09 27.60
N LYS A 22 -8.59 -4.06 28.15
CA LYS A 22 -10.02 -4.20 27.86
C LYS A 22 -10.83 -2.97 28.26
N LYS A 23 -10.48 -2.34 29.38
CA LYS A 23 -11.13 -1.10 29.84
C LYS A 23 -10.89 0.06 28.88
N ALA A 24 -9.64 0.23 28.41
CA ALA A 24 -9.27 1.28 27.46
C ALA A 24 -10.01 1.15 26.12
N TYR A 25 -10.16 -0.08 25.62
CA TYR A 25 -10.84 -0.38 24.36
C TYR A 25 -12.30 -0.85 24.55
N SER A 26 -12.89 -0.60 25.73
CA SER A 26 -14.27 -1.01 26.01
C SER A 26 -15.29 -0.16 25.23
N PHE A 27 -14.91 1.07 24.91
CA PHE A 27 -15.73 1.99 24.12
C PHE A 27 -15.53 1.76 22.62
N PRO A 28 -16.61 1.85 21.82
CA PRO A 28 -16.49 1.78 20.39
C PRO A 28 -15.65 2.96 19.88
N ILE A 29 -14.51 2.65 19.27
CA ILE A 29 -13.71 3.64 18.55
C ILE A 29 -14.51 4.00 17.31
N GLN A 30 -14.98 5.25 17.23
CA GLN A 30 -15.63 5.74 16.04
C GLN A 30 -14.64 5.67 14.87
N PRO A 31 -15.08 5.26 13.67
CA PRO A 31 -14.23 5.27 12.50
C PRO A 31 -13.68 6.68 12.30
N ILE A 32 -12.38 6.78 12.04
CA ILE A 32 -11.79 8.05 11.63
C ILE A 32 -12.41 8.39 10.26
N ASN A 33 -12.85 9.64 10.10
CA ASN A 33 -13.45 10.10 8.85
C ASN A 33 -12.52 9.81 7.67
N GLY A 34 -13.09 9.65 6.48
CA GLY A 34 -12.29 9.39 5.28
C GLY A 34 -11.39 10.58 4.95
N LEU A 35 -10.36 10.35 4.15
CA LEU A 35 -9.45 11.41 3.66
C LEU A 35 -10.21 12.57 3.00
N HIS A 36 -11.39 12.29 2.42
CA HIS A 36 -12.25 13.30 1.81
C HIS A 36 -12.79 14.32 2.83
N ASP A 37 -13.04 13.89 4.06
CA ASP A 37 -13.65 14.71 5.12
C ASP A 37 -12.60 15.44 5.96
N TRP A 38 -11.31 15.22 5.68
CA TRP A 38 -10.23 15.91 6.38
C TRP A 38 -10.09 17.33 5.85
N GLU A 39 -9.85 18.27 6.75
CA GLU A 39 -9.51 19.64 6.35
C GLU A 39 -8.26 19.62 5.48
N LYS A 40 -8.38 20.19 4.28
CA LYS A 40 -7.23 20.40 3.40
C LYS A 40 -6.37 21.47 4.03
N SER A 41 -5.23 21.09 4.59
CA SER A 41 -4.25 22.08 5.02
C SER A 41 -3.82 22.88 3.78
N GLY A 42 -3.97 24.21 3.84
CA GLY A 42 -3.45 25.12 2.81
C GLY A 42 -1.91 25.18 2.77
N ILE A 43 -1.26 24.34 3.57
CA ILE A 43 0.18 24.18 3.63
C ILE A 43 0.58 23.28 2.47
N GLN A 44 1.43 23.80 1.60
CA GLN A 44 2.02 22.99 0.54
C GLN A 44 2.80 21.84 1.16
N GLN A 45 2.26 20.63 1.04
CA GLN A 45 2.89 19.42 1.56
C GLN A 45 4.17 19.18 0.77
N TYR A 46 5.30 19.53 1.37
CA TYR A 46 6.61 19.34 0.77
C TYR A 46 6.98 17.85 0.86
N TYR A 47 6.49 17.06 -0.09
CA TYR A 47 6.96 15.70 -0.23
C TYR A 47 8.43 15.75 -0.61
N LEU A 48 9.30 15.16 0.21
CA LEU A 48 10.64 14.79 -0.23
C LEU A 48 10.46 13.96 -1.50
N VAL A 49 11.07 14.40 -2.60
CA VAL A 49 11.12 13.64 -3.84
C VAL A 49 11.80 12.32 -3.50
N LEU A 50 11.00 11.27 -3.31
CA LEU A 50 11.50 9.92 -3.15
C LEU A 50 12.15 9.55 -4.47
N LYS A 51 13.47 9.78 -4.57
CA LYS A 51 14.29 9.25 -5.65
C LYS A 51 13.97 7.76 -5.74
N GLY A 52 13.45 7.33 -6.90
CA GLY A 52 13.17 5.92 -7.13
C GLY A 52 14.41 5.10 -6.76
N ARG A 53 14.20 3.95 -6.09
CA ARG A 53 15.30 3.12 -5.58
C ARG A 53 16.39 2.96 -6.64
N TYR A 54 17.55 3.60 -6.42
CA TYR A 54 18.72 3.43 -7.25
C TYR A 54 19.09 1.94 -7.20
N GLY A 55 19.21 1.30 -8.37
CA GLY A 55 19.75 -0.06 -8.45
C GLY A 55 18.74 -1.21 -8.49
N ARG A 56 17.42 -1.00 -8.61
CA ARG A 56 16.52 -2.10 -9.00
C ARG A 56 16.25 -2.06 -10.51
N PRO A 57 17.00 -2.79 -11.34
CA PRO A 57 16.63 -2.97 -12.73
C PRO A 57 15.19 -3.47 -12.80
N LYS A 58 14.37 -2.78 -13.59
CA LYS A 58 13.01 -3.22 -13.88
C LYS A 58 13.13 -4.60 -14.51
N LYS A 59 12.53 -5.63 -13.89
CA LYS A 59 12.54 -6.99 -14.45
C LYS A 59 11.91 -6.91 -15.83
N ASN A 60 12.72 -7.02 -16.89
CA ASN A 60 12.26 -7.15 -18.26
C ASN A 60 11.57 -8.51 -18.39
N ARG A 61 10.27 -8.56 -18.06
CA ARG A 61 9.44 -9.72 -18.40
C ARG A 61 9.34 -9.74 -19.92
N ARG A 62 10.01 -10.70 -20.56
CA ARG A 62 9.72 -11.04 -21.96
C ARG A 62 8.22 -11.32 -22.04
N MET A 63 7.52 -10.59 -22.91
CA MET A 63 6.11 -10.86 -23.14
C MET A 63 6.02 -12.26 -23.76
N ALA A 64 5.20 -13.14 -23.16
CA ALA A 64 4.89 -14.43 -23.77
C ALA A 64 4.29 -14.20 -25.17
N LYS A 65 4.47 -15.15 -26.09
CA LYS A 65 3.97 -15.05 -27.48
C LYS A 65 2.47 -14.72 -27.56
N ASP A 66 1.72 -15.09 -26.53
CA ASP A 66 0.28 -14.93 -26.41
C ASP A 66 -0.17 -13.57 -25.83
N LYS A 67 0.76 -12.71 -25.38
CA LYS A 67 0.36 -11.38 -24.91
C LYS A 67 0.17 -10.40 -26.07
N PRO A 68 -0.96 -9.67 -26.14
CA PRO A 68 -1.14 -8.63 -27.15
C PRO A 68 -0.03 -7.59 -26.97
N LYS A 69 0.74 -7.36 -28.04
CA LYS A 69 1.72 -6.27 -28.07
C LYS A 69 0.94 -4.97 -27.91
N LYS A 70 1.31 -4.17 -26.90
CA LYS A 70 0.76 -2.82 -26.76
C LYS A 70 1.12 -2.02 -28.01
N LEU A 71 0.15 -1.82 -28.89
CA LEU A 71 0.30 -0.90 -30.02
C LEU A 71 0.49 0.51 -29.44
N LYS A 72 1.43 1.26 -30.02
CA LYS A 72 1.53 2.69 -29.69
C LYS A 72 0.22 3.36 -30.15
N PRO A 73 -0.39 4.24 -29.34
CA PRO A 73 -1.52 5.04 -29.77
C PRO A 73 -1.16 5.75 -31.08
N GLY A 74 -2.01 5.65 -32.11
CA GLY A 74 -1.78 6.25 -33.43
C GLY A 74 -0.98 5.42 -34.43
N HIS A 75 -0.50 4.23 -34.08
CA HIS A 75 0.18 3.33 -35.02
C HIS A 75 -0.66 2.08 -35.29
N LEU A 76 -1.43 2.10 -36.38
CA LEU A 76 -2.16 0.93 -36.87
C LEU A 76 -1.20 0.04 -37.67
N ASN A 77 -1.22 -1.26 -37.40
CA ASN A 77 -0.49 -2.24 -38.18
C ASN A 77 -1.21 -2.43 -39.53
N ARG A 78 -0.49 -2.34 -40.66
CA ARG A 78 -1.07 -2.52 -42.02
C ARG A 78 -1.43 -3.98 -42.37
N LYS A 79 -1.51 -4.86 -41.37
CA LYS A 79 -1.78 -6.28 -41.58
C LYS A 79 -3.25 -6.46 -42.00
N GLY A 80 -3.48 -6.89 -43.24
CA GLY A 80 -4.82 -7.10 -43.80
C GLY A 80 -5.41 -5.90 -44.55
N LEU A 81 -4.65 -4.81 -44.72
CA LEU A 81 -5.11 -3.67 -45.53
C LEU A 81 -4.85 -3.94 -47.01
N LEU A 82 -5.92 -3.95 -47.82
CA LEU A 82 -5.83 -4.11 -49.27
C LEU A 82 -5.34 -2.78 -49.86
N MET A 83 -4.11 -2.77 -50.35
CA MET A 83 -3.50 -1.57 -50.93
C MET A 83 -4.06 -1.34 -52.33
N THR A 84 -4.70 -0.19 -52.56
CA THR A 84 -5.13 0.24 -53.89
C THR A 84 -4.21 1.36 -54.37
N CYS A 85 -3.78 1.30 -55.63
CA CYS A 85 -3.05 2.38 -56.30
C CYS A 85 -4.03 3.37 -56.92
N THR A 86 -3.64 4.64 -56.94
CA THR A 86 -4.23 5.71 -57.76
C THR A 86 -3.50 5.78 -59.08
#